data_AF-G6C2Z8-F1
#
_entry.id   AF-G6C2Z8-F1
#
_cell.length_a   1.000
_cell.length_b   1.000
_cell.length_c   1.000
_cell.angle_alpha   90.00
_cell.angle_beta   90.00
_cell.angle_gamma   90.00
#
_symmetry.space_group_name_H-M   'P 1'
#
loop_
_entity.id
_entity.type
_entity.pdbx_description
1 polymer ?
#
loop_
_entity_poly.entity_id
_entity_poly.type
_entity_poly.pdbx_seq_one_letter_code
_entity_poly.pdbx_strand_id
1 'polypeptide(L)'
;MSHTTIAILSEKATTEAGDKFGQNPVGTGPYKFVSWQSGDRITLEAFPEYWQGEAPIKNIVFRNIVEETNRTIGLETGELDVIYEIFGIDKNKLKEDDRFNFIEGPQVSMTYLGFNMKKAPYDNSKVREAISYAIDQKPIIDAVFLGGGEAANSIIGPNIWGYYDVEKYTQDIEKAKALLAEAGYPDGFKAKIWVNDNPVRRDTAVILQDQLKQIGIDLTIETVEWGAFLDGTARGDHEMYLLGWG
;
A
#
# COMPACT_ATOMS: atom_id res chain seq x y z
N MET A 1 22.76 -3.40 -5.13
CA MET A 1 21.91 -2.65 -6.09
C MET A 1 21.05 -3.68 -6.83
N SER A 2 19.78 -3.81 -6.47
CA SER A 2 18.86 -4.80 -7.05
C SER A 2 17.40 -4.31 -7.08
N HIS A 3 17.21 -2.97 -7.06
CA HIS A 3 15.87 -2.39 -7.04
C HIS A 3 15.21 -2.49 -8.42
N THR A 4 13.91 -2.72 -8.50
CA THR A 4 13.20 -2.89 -9.78
C THR A 4 13.22 -1.63 -10.66
N THR A 5 13.46 -0.46 -10.07
CA THR A 5 13.55 0.83 -10.80
C THR A 5 14.83 1.00 -11.62
N ILE A 6 15.84 0.15 -11.46
CA ILE A 6 17.08 0.20 -12.26
C ILE A 6 17.05 -0.79 -13.45
N ALA A 7 15.85 -1.08 -13.97
CA ALA A 7 15.68 -1.91 -15.16
C ALA A 7 16.41 -1.29 -16.37
N ILE A 8 17.09 -2.13 -17.16
CA ILE A 8 17.71 -1.71 -18.41
C ILE A 8 16.64 -1.64 -19.50
N LEU A 9 16.49 -0.45 -20.09
CA LEU A 9 15.52 -0.19 -21.14
C LEU A 9 16.22 -0.08 -22.51
N SER A 10 15.50 -0.42 -23.58
CA SER A 10 15.98 -0.19 -24.95
C SER A 10 16.00 1.31 -25.26
N GLU A 11 17.19 1.89 -25.46
CA GLU A 11 17.37 3.31 -25.82
C GLU A 11 16.54 3.70 -27.05
N LYS A 12 16.53 2.84 -28.08
CA LYS A 12 15.74 3.07 -29.29
C LYS A 12 14.26 3.17 -28.97
N ALA A 13 13.71 2.17 -28.27
CA ALA A 13 12.28 2.11 -27.97
C ALA A 13 11.83 3.26 -27.07
N THR A 14 12.65 3.63 -26.06
CA THR A 14 12.32 4.74 -25.17
C THR A 14 12.39 6.09 -25.89
N THR A 15 13.39 6.30 -26.76
CA THR A 15 13.53 7.53 -27.54
C THR A 15 12.38 7.69 -28.54
N GLU A 16 12.01 6.62 -29.25
CA GLU A 16 10.92 6.63 -30.22
C GLU A 16 9.54 6.87 -29.56
N ALA A 17 9.32 6.32 -28.36
CA ALA A 17 8.05 6.43 -27.65
C ALA A 17 7.91 7.72 -26.80
N GLY A 18 9.02 8.41 -26.49
CA GLY A 18 9.03 9.57 -25.59
C GLY A 18 8.38 9.24 -24.25
N ASP A 19 7.57 10.16 -23.70
CA ASP A 19 6.90 10.01 -22.40
C ASP A 19 5.96 8.78 -22.32
N LYS A 20 5.60 8.17 -23.45
CA LYS A 20 4.71 7.01 -23.51
C LYS A 20 5.43 5.67 -23.47
N PHE A 21 6.77 5.65 -23.33
CA PHE A 21 7.55 4.39 -23.33
C PHE A 21 7.07 3.37 -22.28
N GLY A 22 6.55 3.84 -21.13
CA GLY A 22 6.00 2.99 -20.08
C GLY A 22 4.74 2.24 -20.46
N GLN A 23 4.02 2.65 -21.51
CA GLN A 23 2.81 1.97 -21.98
C GLN A 23 3.09 0.82 -22.94
N ASN A 24 4.31 0.76 -23.50
CA ASN A 24 4.77 -0.30 -24.41
C ASN A 24 6.21 -0.67 -24.05
N PRO A 25 6.43 -1.31 -22.88
CA PRO A 25 7.76 -1.53 -22.36
C PRO A 25 8.56 -2.51 -23.23
N VAL A 26 9.82 -2.16 -23.50
CA VAL A 26 10.79 -3.01 -24.20
C VAL A 26 11.99 -3.23 -23.30
N GLY A 27 12.17 -4.46 -22.85
CA GLY A 27 13.27 -4.90 -22.00
C GLY A 27 13.94 -6.17 -22.51
N THR A 28 14.72 -6.80 -21.64
CA THR A 28 15.50 -8.01 -21.96
C THR A 28 14.99 -9.27 -21.24
N GLY A 29 13.82 -9.18 -20.60
CA GLY A 29 13.26 -10.24 -19.77
C GLY A 29 12.66 -11.42 -20.55
N PRO A 30 12.21 -12.46 -19.82
CA PRO A 30 11.69 -13.71 -20.42
C PRO A 30 10.31 -13.58 -21.08
N TYR A 31 9.63 -12.44 -20.92
CA TYR A 31 8.30 -12.20 -21.47
C TYR A 31 8.24 -10.86 -22.20
N LYS A 32 7.47 -10.82 -23.29
CA LYS A 32 7.14 -9.62 -24.06
C LYS A 32 5.77 -9.09 -23.63
N PHE A 33 5.66 -7.77 -23.64
CA PHE A 33 4.38 -7.10 -23.50
C PHE A 33 3.49 -7.33 -24.72
N VAL A 34 2.22 -7.69 -24.49
CA VAL A 34 1.22 -7.87 -25.56
C VAL A 34 0.17 -6.77 -25.51
N SER A 35 -0.46 -6.57 -24.34
CA SER A 35 -1.50 -5.55 -24.19
C SER A 35 -1.70 -5.15 -22.74
N TRP A 36 -2.23 -3.94 -22.55
CA TRP A 36 -2.69 -3.43 -21.27
C TRP A 36 -4.07 -2.82 -21.43
N GLN A 37 -5.03 -3.37 -20.70
CA GLN A 37 -6.35 -2.78 -20.50
C GLN A 37 -6.35 -2.14 -19.11
N SER A 38 -6.24 -0.81 -19.06
CA SER A 38 -6.09 -0.06 -17.81
C SER A 38 -7.18 -0.41 -16.82
N GLY A 39 -6.79 -0.72 -15.58
CA GLY A 39 -7.70 -1.14 -14.51
C GLY A 39 -8.24 -2.57 -14.61
N ASP A 40 -8.00 -3.31 -15.70
CA ASP A 40 -8.48 -4.69 -15.88
C ASP A 40 -7.33 -5.71 -15.95
N ARG A 41 -6.51 -5.69 -17.01
CA ARG A 41 -5.50 -6.74 -17.20
C ARG A 41 -4.27 -6.32 -18.00
N ILE A 42 -3.15 -6.99 -17.73
CA ILE A 42 -1.92 -6.97 -18.54
C ILE A 42 -1.68 -8.36 -19.08
N THR A 43 -1.46 -8.47 -20.39
CA THR A 43 -1.11 -9.73 -21.06
C THR A 43 0.33 -9.69 -21.51
N LEU A 44 1.08 -10.73 -21.15
CA LEU A 44 2.44 -10.99 -21.59
C LEU A 44 2.52 -12.34 -22.30
N GLU A 45 3.44 -12.47 -23.24
CA GLU A 45 3.77 -13.75 -23.89
C GLU A 45 5.25 -14.08 -23.72
N ALA A 46 5.61 -15.36 -23.71
CA ALA A 46 7.00 -15.79 -23.62
C ALA A 46 7.84 -15.17 -24.74
N PHE A 47 9.10 -14.83 -24.42
CA PHE A 47 10.11 -14.43 -25.39
C PHE A 47 10.98 -15.63 -25.74
N PRO A 48 10.81 -16.27 -26.92
CA PRO A 48 11.55 -17.50 -27.25
C PRO A 48 13.06 -17.31 -27.35
N GLU A 49 13.50 -16.08 -27.67
CA GLU A 49 14.92 -15.72 -27.80
C GLU A 49 15.50 -15.14 -26.48
N TYR A 50 14.82 -15.36 -25.35
CA TYR A 50 15.36 -14.96 -24.05
C TYR A 50 16.72 -15.63 -23.81
N TRP A 51 17.69 -14.84 -23.35
CA TRP A 51 19.10 -15.23 -23.30
C TRP A 51 19.40 -16.38 -22.31
N GLN A 52 18.49 -16.70 -21.38
CA GLN A 52 18.60 -17.87 -20.50
C GLN A 52 17.72 -19.06 -20.93
N GLY A 53 17.16 -19.02 -22.13
CA GLY A 53 16.25 -20.03 -22.65
C GLY A 53 14.78 -19.64 -22.50
N GLU A 54 13.91 -20.30 -23.26
CA GLU A 54 12.49 -19.95 -23.30
C GLU A 54 11.77 -20.24 -21.97
N ALA A 55 10.88 -19.32 -21.55
CA ALA A 55 10.03 -19.53 -20.39
C ALA A 55 9.05 -20.71 -20.60
N PRO A 56 8.80 -21.53 -19.56
CA PRO A 56 7.92 -22.70 -19.69
C PRO A 56 6.44 -22.31 -19.86
N ILE A 57 6.04 -21.14 -19.36
CA ILE A 57 4.67 -20.62 -19.47
C ILE A 57 4.61 -19.75 -20.72
N LYS A 58 3.67 -20.04 -21.64
CA LYS A 58 3.56 -19.31 -22.91
C LYS A 58 2.90 -17.95 -22.79
N ASN A 59 1.91 -17.82 -21.91
CA ASN A 59 1.14 -16.59 -21.72
C ASN A 59 0.95 -16.33 -20.24
N ILE A 60 1.10 -15.08 -19.82
CA ILE A 60 0.76 -14.63 -18.47
C ILE A 60 -0.28 -13.52 -18.60
N VAL A 61 -1.37 -13.64 -17.83
CA VAL A 61 -2.38 -12.59 -17.71
C VAL A 61 -2.44 -12.14 -16.26
N PHE A 62 -2.00 -10.93 -15.99
CA PHE A 62 -2.20 -10.28 -14.70
C PHE A 62 -3.57 -9.63 -14.71
N ARG A 63 -4.46 -10.04 -13.80
CA ARG A 63 -5.79 -9.45 -13.66
C ARG A 63 -5.87 -8.62 -12.39
N ASN A 64 -6.43 -7.43 -12.52
CA ASN A 64 -6.73 -6.55 -11.40
C ASN A 64 -8.07 -6.93 -10.80
N ILE A 65 -8.04 -7.68 -9.69
CA ILE A 65 -9.24 -8.09 -8.95
C ILE A 65 -9.09 -7.56 -7.52
N VAL A 66 -9.76 -6.44 -7.23
CA VAL A 66 -9.60 -5.70 -5.97
C VAL A 66 -10.10 -6.50 -4.77
N GLU A 67 -11.27 -7.13 -4.89
CA GLU A 67 -11.89 -7.87 -3.79
C GLU A 67 -11.23 -9.23 -3.58
N GLU A 68 -10.74 -9.46 -2.36
CA GLU A 68 -10.02 -10.68 -1.97
C GLU A 68 -10.84 -11.95 -2.19
N THR A 69 -12.10 -11.95 -1.73
CA THR A 69 -13.00 -13.11 -1.88
C THR A 69 -13.20 -13.51 -3.34
N ASN A 70 -13.21 -12.55 -4.28
CA ASN A 70 -13.32 -12.87 -5.70
C ASN A 70 -12.02 -13.50 -6.23
N ARG A 71 -10.84 -13.12 -5.70
CA ARG A 71 -9.57 -13.80 -6.02
C ARG A 71 -9.60 -15.24 -5.49
N THR A 72 -10.04 -15.45 -4.26
CA THR A 72 -10.18 -16.78 -3.65
C THR A 72 -11.11 -17.67 -4.46
N ILE A 73 -12.30 -17.19 -4.82
CA ILE A 73 -13.25 -17.93 -5.68
C ILE A 73 -12.63 -18.26 -7.04
N GLY A 74 -11.94 -17.30 -7.67
CA GLY A 74 -11.27 -17.52 -8.95
C GLY A 74 -10.18 -18.61 -8.88
N LEU A 75 -9.43 -18.69 -7.78
CA LEU A 75 -8.48 -19.77 -7.55
C LEU A 75 -9.23 -21.12 -7.38
N GLU A 76 -10.32 -21.13 -6.62
CA GLU A 76 -11.09 -22.35 -6.33
C GLU A 76 -11.77 -22.97 -7.54
N THR A 77 -12.19 -22.14 -8.50
CA THR A 77 -12.82 -22.57 -9.76
C THR A 77 -11.81 -22.91 -10.85
N GLY A 78 -10.52 -22.63 -10.63
CA GLY A 78 -9.46 -22.77 -11.63
C GLY A 78 -9.44 -21.65 -12.68
N GLU A 79 -10.13 -20.54 -12.43
CA GLU A 79 -10.07 -19.32 -13.25
C GLU A 79 -8.73 -18.57 -13.06
N LEU A 80 -8.12 -18.68 -11.87
CA LEU A 80 -6.84 -18.09 -11.51
C LEU A 80 -5.87 -19.18 -11.04
N ASP A 81 -4.63 -19.13 -11.51
CA ASP A 81 -3.59 -20.09 -11.10
C ASP A 81 -2.84 -19.64 -9.84
N VAL A 82 -2.75 -18.32 -9.61
CA VAL A 82 -2.00 -17.71 -8.51
C VAL A 82 -2.74 -16.48 -8.01
N ILE A 83 -2.84 -16.35 -6.69
CA ILE A 83 -3.33 -15.16 -5.99
C ILE A 83 -2.35 -14.81 -4.87
N TYR A 84 -2.37 -13.55 -4.42
CA TYR A 84 -1.53 -13.06 -3.33
C TYR A 84 -2.31 -12.08 -2.45
N GLU A 85 -1.73 -11.70 -1.30
CA GLU A 85 -2.36 -10.84 -0.29
C GLU A 85 -3.74 -11.37 0.14
N ILE A 86 -3.72 -12.54 0.80
CA ILE A 86 -4.90 -13.22 1.33
C ILE A 86 -4.80 -13.27 2.85
N PHE A 87 -5.88 -12.90 3.54
CA PHE A 87 -5.94 -12.74 4.98
C PHE A 87 -7.14 -13.50 5.58
N GLY A 88 -7.21 -13.55 6.91
CA GLY A 88 -8.44 -13.96 7.61
C GLY A 88 -8.97 -15.35 7.30
N ILE A 89 -10.28 -15.41 7.06
CA ILE A 89 -11.03 -16.65 6.80
C ILE A 89 -10.56 -17.31 5.51
N ASP A 90 -10.35 -16.52 4.44
CA ASP A 90 -9.91 -17.05 3.15
C ASP A 90 -8.49 -17.65 3.25
N LYS A 91 -7.60 -17.01 4.03
CA LYS A 91 -6.28 -17.58 4.35
C LYS A 91 -6.40 -18.94 5.02
N ASN A 92 -7.21 -19.06 6.08
CA ASN A 92 -7.36 -20.33 6.81
C ASN A 92 -7.94 -21.41 5.89
N LYS A 93 -8.95 -21.06 5.11
CA LYS A 93 -9.58 -21.96 4.13
C LYS A 93 -8.57 -22.49 3.11
N LEU A 94 -7.78 -21.61 2.49
CA LEU A 94 -6.78 -22.02 1.49
C LEU A 94 -5.60 -22.78 2.09
N LYS A 95 -5.24 -22.49 3.34
CA LYS A 95 -4.16 -23.17 4.06
C LYS A 95 -4.54 -24.60 4.46
N GLU A 96 -5.81 -24.86 4.71
CA GLU A 96 -6.35 -26.18 5.09
C GLU A 96 -6.76 -27.03 3.87
N ASP A 97 -6.76 -26.46 2.66
CA ASP A 97 -7.17 -27.16 1.43
C ASP A 97 -5.96 -27.72 0.66
N ASP A 98 -5.82 -29.05 0.67
CA ASP A 98 -4.72 -29.79 0.04
C ASP A 98 -4.62 -29.61 -1.50
N ARG A 99 -5.61 -28.98 -2.14
CA ARG A 99 -5.53 -28.60 -3.57
C ARG A 99 -4.53 -27.48 -3.82
N PHE A 100 -4.21 -26.67 -2.81
CA PHE A 100 -3.39 -25.48 -2.96
C PHE A 100 -2.09 -25.57 -2.18
N ASN A 101 -1.05 -24.92 -2.70
CA ASN A 101 0.20 -24.72 -1.99
C ASN A 101 0.21 -23.31 -1.38
N PHE A 102 -0.04 -23.21 -0.06
CA PHE A 102 -0.03 -21.94 0.64
C PHE A 102 1.40 -21.57 1.07
N ILE A 103 1.92 -20.45 0.55
CA ILE A 103 3.26 -19.94 0.88
C ILE A 103 3.12 -18.70 1.75
N GLU A 104 3.72 -18.75 2.95
CA GLU A 104 3.70 -17.66 3.92
C GLU A 104 5.14 -17.31 4.34
N GLY A 105 5.44 -16.02 4.42
CA GLY A 105 6.75 -15.53 4.82
C GLY A 105 6.71 -14.07 5.26
N PRO A 106 7.77 -13.59 5.92
CA PRO A 106 7.85 -12.20 6.34
C PRO A 106 7.87 -11.26 5.13
N GLN A 107 7.03 -10.22 5.17
CA GLN A 107 7.03 -9.16 4.18
C GLN A 107 7.89 -7.99 4.68
N VAL A 108 8.60 -7.31 3.76
CA VAL A 108 9.37 -6.09 4.06
C VAL A 108 8.53 -4.82 3.90
N SER A 109 7.20 -4.98 3.81
CA SER A 109 6.29 -3.87 3.65
C SER A 109 5.91 -3.22 4.97
N MET A 110 5.69 -1.91 4.92
CA MET A 110 5.17 -1.10 6.02
C MET A 110 3.99 -0.28 5.53
N THR A 111 2.94 -0.17 6.36
CA THR A 111 1.83 0.77 6.17
C THR A 111 1.99 1.94 7.13
N TYR A 112 1.78 3.17 6.66
CA TYR A 112 1.98 4.37 7.46
C TYR A 112 0.95 5.47 7.14
N LEU A 113 0.71 6.31 8.14
CA LEU A 113 0.04 7.60 8.00
C LEU A 113 1.08 8.68 7.69
N GLY A 114 0.98 9.26 6.49
CA GLY A 114 1.82 10.37 6.06
C GLY A 114 1.15 11.72 6.24
N PHE A 115 1.97 12.75 6.45
CA PHE A 115 1.56 14.15 6.61
C PHE A 115 2.18 15.04 5.54
N ASN A 116 1.38 15.93 4.95
CA ASN A 116 1.90 17.02 4.15
C ASN A 116 2.42 18.15 5.06
N MET A 117 3.70 18.11 5.42
CA MET A 117 4.32 19.10 6.32
C MET A 117 4.44 20.51 5.72
N LYS A 118 3.98 20.75 4.48
CA LYS A 118 3.91 22.09 3.88
C LYS A 118 2.54 22.74 4.04
N LYS A 119 1.57 22.03 4.60
CA LYS A 119 0.21 22.55 4.83
C LYS A 119 -0.07 22.64 6.32
N ALA A 120 -0.57 23.79 6.75
CA ALA A 120 -1.16 23.90 8.08
C ALA A 120 -2.34 22.93 8.21
N PRO A 121 -2.54 22.29 9.38
CA PRO A 121 -1.76 22.46 10.61
C PRO A 121 -0.55 21.51 10.74
N TYR A 122 -0.25 20.72 9.71
CA TYR A 122 0.74 19.63 9.75
C TYR A 122 2.20 20.09 9.61
N ASP A 123 2.44 21.35 9.30
CA ASP A 123 3.75 22.00 9.39
C ASP A 123 4.24 22.10 10.85
N ASN A 124 3.32 22.19 11.82
CA ASN A 124 3.63 22.15 13.25
C ASN A 124 3.88 20.71 13.75
N SER A 125 5.05 20.47 14.34
CA SER A 125 5.40 19.13 14.87
C SER A 125 4.49 18.68 16.01
N LYS A 126 4.00 19.59 16.85
CA LYS A 126 3.10 19.25 17.95
C LYS A 126 1.78 18.65 17.48
N VAL A 127 1.30 19.09 16.31
CA VAL A 127 0.08 18.53 15.70
C VAL A 127 0.34 17.09 15.24
N ARG A 128 1.50 16.82 14.65
CA ARG A 128 1.88 15.47 14.21
C ARG A 128 2.09 14.55 15.42
N GLU A 129 2.77 15.02 16.46
CA GLU A 129 2.94 14.28 17.72
C GLU A 129 1.60 13.99 18.40
N ALA A 130 0.69 14.97 18.44
CA ALA A 130 -0.66 14.77 18.99
C ALA A 130 -1.41 13.66 18.25
N ILE A 131 -1.36 13.66 16.92
CA ILE A 131 -1.97 12.62 16.09
C ILE A 131 -1.30 11.26 16.37
N SER A 132 0.03 11.19 16.50
CA SER A 132 0.73 9.96 16.85
C SER A 132 0.35 9.40 18.22
N TYR A 133 0.16 10.27 19.23
CA TYR A 133 -0.34 9.86 20.56
C TYR A 133 -1.82 9.49 20.57
N ALA A 134 -2.62 9.94 19.61
CA ALA A 134 -4.04 9.58 19.55
C ALA A 134 -4.29 8.19 18.96
N ILE A 135 -3.31 7.63 18.25
CA ILE A 135 -3.48 6.39 17.48
C ILE A 135 -3.08 5.17 18.31
N ASP A 136 -3.97 4.18 18.37
CA ASP A 136 -3.64 2.81 18.78
C ASP A 136 -3.61 1.91 17.54
N GLN A 137 -2.45 1.32 17.28
CA GLN A 137 -2.25 0.42 16.14
C GLN A 137 -2.89 -0.95 16.33
N LYS A 138 -3.14 -1.38 17.57
CA LYS A 138 -3.63 -2.73 17.87
C LYS A 138 -5.02 -3.00 17.27
N PRO A 139 -6.04 -2.13 17.42
CA PRO A 139 -7.33 -2.30 16.75
C PRO A 139 -7.21 -2.40 15.22
N ILE A 140 -6.26 -1.67 14.61
CA ILE A 140 -6.02 -1.72 13.17
C ILE A 140 -5.46 -3.10 12.78
N ILE A 141 -4.44 -3.58 13.50
CA ILE A 141 -3.83 -4.89 13.26
C ILE A 141 -4.84 -6.02 13.44
N ASP A 142 -5.64 -5.96 14.50
CA ASP A 142 -6.59 -7.02 14.83
C ASP A 142 -7.79 -7.02 13.87
N ALA A 143 -8.37 -5.86 13.57
CA ALA A 143 -9.61 -5.78 12.79
C ALA A 143 -9.39 -5.75 11.28
N VAL A 144 -8.34 -5.05 10.81
CA VAL A 144 -8.10 -4.85 9.37
C VAL A 144 -7.12 -5.90 8.85
N PHE A 145 -6.02 -6.11 9.56
CA PHE A 145 -5.00 -7.08 9.14
C PHE A 145 -5.25 -8.49 9.70
N LEU A 146 -6.28 -8.66 10.54
CA LEU A 146 -6.68 -9.95 11.09
C LEU A 146 -5.52 -10.65 11.82
N GLY A 147 -4.71 -9.86 12.53
CA GLY A 147 -3.49 -10.29 13.22
C GLY A 147 -2.27 -10.52 12.30
N GLY A 148 -2.43 -10.30 10.99
CA GLY A 148 -1.39 -10.44 9.97
C GLY A 148 -0.46 -9.22 9.89
N GLY A 149 0.20 -8.87 10.99
CA GLY A 149 1.15 -7.77 11.04
C GLY A 149 1.65 -7.47 12.45
N GLU A 150 2.63 -6.57 12.55
CA GLU A 150 3.19 -6.11 13.81
C GLU A 150 3.10 -4.58 13.92
N ALA A 151 2.96 -4.08 15.14
CA ALA A 151 2.93 -2.64 15.39
C ALA A 151 4.29 -2.00 15.09
N ALA A 152 4.32 -1.12 14.10
CA ALA A 152 5.51 -0.41 13.66
C ALA A 152 5.93 0.65 14.70
N ASN A 153 7.21 0.65 15.04
CA ASN A 153 7.91 1.69 15.80
C ASN A 153 8.77 2.59 14.91
N SER A 154 9.28 2.06 13.79
CA SER A 154 10.30 2.70 12.97
C SER A 154 9.80 2.92 11.54
N ILE A 155 10.57 3.66 10.75
CA ILE A 155 10.27 3.94 9.33
C ILE A 155 10.60 2.77 8.39
N ILE A 156 11.18 1.70 8.92
CA ILE A 156 11.47 0.45 8.22
C ILE A 156 11.19 -0.72 9.16
N GLY A 157 10.81 -1.88 8.61
CA GLY A 157 10.54 -3.09 9.40
C GLY A 157 11.82 -3.82 9.84
N PRO A 158 11.73 -4.72 10.83
CA PRO A 158 12.87 -5.44 11.41
C PRO A 158 13.64 -6.33 10.42
N ASN A 159 13.00 -6.71 9.31
CA ASN A 159 13.62 -7.50 8.24
C ASN A 159 14.46 -6.66 7.26
N ILE A 160 14.52 -5.33 7.43
CA ILE A 160 15.28 -4.42 6.59
C ILE A 160 16.58 -4.05 7.30
N TRP A 161 17.71 -4.18 6.58
CA TRP A 161 19.01 -3.76 7.09
C TRP A 161 18.99 -2.27 7.45
N GLY A 162 19.51 -1.94 8.64
CA GLY A 162 19.48 -0.59 9.19
C GLY A 162 18.29 -0.31 10.12
N TYR A 163 17.40 -1.28 10.34
CA TYR A 163 16.35 -1.17 11.35
C TYR A 163 16.93 -0.82 12.73
N TYR A 164 16.25 0.10 13.41
CA TYR A 164 16.52 0.46 14.79
C TYR A 164 15.20 0.57 15.55
N ASP A 165 15.14 -0.09 16.71
CA ASP A 165 13.99 -0.06 17.61
C ASP A 165 13.96 1.29 18.34
N VAL A 166 12.98 2.11 18.02
CA VAL A 166 12.74 3.40 18.66
C VAL A 166 11.53 3.33 19.58
N GLU A 167 11.47 4.26 20.53
CA GLU A 167 10.34 4.35 21.45
C GLU A 167 9.02 4.54 20.68
N LYS A 168 8.06 3.66 20.96
CA LYS A 168 6.72 3.70 20.35
C LYS A 168 5.89 4.80 20.99
N TYR A 169 5.15 5.54 20.17
CA TYR A 169 3.99 6.27 20.67
C TYR A 169 3.00 5.25 21.22
N THR A 170 2.73 5.35 22.52
CA THR A 170 1.63 4.64 23.17
C THR A 170 0.42 5.57 23.21
N GLN A 171 -0.78 5.06 22.95
CA GLN A 171 -1.96 5.90 22.91
C GLN A 171 -2.14 6.65 24.24
N ASP A 172 -2.22 7.97 24.16
CA ASP A 172 -2.43 8.89 25.27
C ASP A 172 -3.27 10.08 24.78
N ILE A 173 -4.59 9.95 24.97
CA ILE A 173 -5.58 10.93 24.50
C ILE A 173 -5.42 12.28 25.20
N GLU A 174 -5.05 12.29 26.48
CA GLU A 174 -4.91 13.54 27.25
C GLU A 174 -3.65 14.29 26.83
N LYS A 175 -2.54 13.58 26.61
CA LYS A 175 -1.33 14.17 26.03
C LYS A 175 -1.57 14.70 24.62
N ALA A 176 -2.30 13.95 23.80
CA ALA A 176 -2.65 14.38 22.45
C ALA A 176 -3.47 15.69 22.45
N LYS A 177 -4.50 15.79 23.29
CA LYS A 177 -5.29 17.03 23.46
C LYS A 177 -4.44 18.20 23.96
N ALA A 178 -3.56 17.95 24.93
CA ALA A 178 -2.65 18.99 25.45
C ALA A 178 -1.73 19.53 24.35
N LEU A 179 -1.15 18.65 23.53
CA LEU A 179 -0.31 19.04 22.39
C LEU A 179 -1.09 19.82 21.33
N LEU A 180 -2.34 19.45 21.05
CA LEU A 180 -3.20 20.23 20.16
C LEU A 180 -3.52 21.62 20.71
N ALA A 181 -3.84 21.74 22.00
CA ALA A 181 -4.09 23.03 22.64
C ALA A 181 -2.83 23.93 22.59
N GLU A 182 -1.65 23.38 22.90
CA GLU A 182 -0.37 24.08 22.77
C GLU A 182 -0.06 24.49 21.31
N ALA A 183 -0.56 23.75 20.34
CA ALA A 183 -0.42 24.05 18.92
C ALA A 183 -1.46 25.08 18.42
N GLY A 184 -2.39 25.53 19.26
CA GLY A 184 -3.44 26.49 18.93
C GLY A 184 -4.77 25.88 18.48
N TYR A 185 -4.97 24.58 18.70
CA TYR A 185 -6.17 23.83 18.31
C TYR A 185 -6.85 23.14 19.52
N PRO A 186 -7.25 23.88 20.57
CA PRO A 186 -7.82 23.27 21.79
C PRO A 186 -9.12 22.49 21.54
N ASP A 187 -9.87 22.85 20.50
CA ASP A 187 -11.12 22.20 20.09
C ASP A 187 -10.93 21.29 18.85
N GLY A 188 -9.68 21.03 18.45
CA GLY A 188 -9.35 20.28 17.24
C GLY A 188 -9.61 21.07 15.93
N PHE A 189 -9.77 20.35 14.83
CA PHE A 189 -9.94 20.93 13.48
C PHE A 189 -10.51 19.90 12.49
N LYS A 190 -10.92 20.37 11.31
CA LYS A 190 -11.30 19.49 10.20
C LYS A 190 -10.08 19.05 9.42
N ALA A 191 -10.02 17.78 9.08
CA ALA A 191 -8.90 17.18 8.37
C ALA A 191 -9.38 16.31 7.22
N LYS A 192 -8.52 16.10 6.23
CA LYS A 192 -8.71 15.15 5.15
C LYS A 192 -7.62 14.10 5.12
N ILE A 193 -8.01 12.85 4.93
CA ILE A 193 -7.09 11.75 4.66
C ILE A 193 -7.38 11.14 3.30
N TRP A 194 -6.34 11.06 2.48
CA TRP A 194 -6.39 10.37 1.20
C TRP A 194 -6.09 8.89 1.38
N VAL A 195 -6.89 8.07 0.71
CA VAL A 195 -6.66 6.64 0.52
C VAL A 195 -6.91 6.30 -0.94
N ASN A 196 -6.35 5.22 -1.46
CA ASN A 196 -6.84 4.65 -2.71
C ASN A 196 -7.97 3.64 -2.45
N ASP A 197 -8.49 3.05 -3.51
CA ASP A 197 -9.57 2.05 -3.52
C ASP A 197 -9.25 0.70 -2.83
N ASN A 198 -8.06 0.55 -2.26
CA ASN A 198 -7.65 -0.60 -1.47
C ASN A 198 -8.49 -0.71 -0.17
N PRO A 199 -9.23 -1.82 0.05
CA PRO A 199 -10.08 -2.00 1.23
C PRO A 199 -9.33 -1.86 2.56
N VAL A 200 -8.14 -2.45 2.69
CA VAL A 200 -7.31 -2.37 3.90
C VAL A 200 -7.01 -0.92 4.28
N ARG A 201 -6.68 -0.06 3.31
CA ARG A 201 -6.45 1.38 3.57
C ARG A 201 -7.74 2.11 3.94
N ARG A 202 -8.86 1.80 3.28
CA ARG A 202 -10.17 2.41 3.62
C ARG A 202 -10.59 2.05 5.05
N ASP A 203 -10.51 0.79 5.42
CA ASP A 203 -10.91 0.30 6.75
C ASP A 203 -9.96 0.84 7.85
N THR A 204 -8.67 0.91 7.56
CA THR A 204 -7.70 1.60 8.43
C THR A 204 -8.09 3.07 8.65
N ALA A 205 -8.48 3.79 7.59
CA ALA A 205 -8.88 5.19 7.70
C ALA A 205 -10.16 5.38 8.53
N VAL A 206 -11.08 4.41 8.54
CA VAL A 206 -12.28 4.44 9.40
C VAL A 206 -11.91 4.34 10.88
N ILE A 207 -10.97 3.45 11.23
CA ILE A 207 -10.48 3.34 12.62
C ILE A 207 -9.74 4.63 13.02
N LEU A 208 -8.92 5.19 12.13
CA LEU A 208 -8.26 6.48 12.37
C LEU A 208 -9.27 7.62 12.54
N GLN A 209 -10.35 7.64 11.76
CA GLN A 209 -11.41 8.64 11.91
C GLN A 209 -12.05 8.58 13.31
N ASP A 210 -12.32 7.37 13.83
CA ASP A 210 -12.87 7.20 15.18
C ASP A 210 -11.86 7.62 16.27
N GLN A 211 -10.60 7.19 16.16
CA GLN A 211 -9.56 7.53 17.14
C GLN A 211 -9.26 9.04 17.16
N LEU A 212 -9.15 9.67 15.99
CA LEU A 212 -8.84 11.10 15.88
C LEU A 212 -10.00 12.00 16.31
N LYS A 213 -11.24 11.51 16.22
CA LYS A 213 -12.40 12.20 16.79
C LYS A 213 -12.28 12.38 18.32
N GLN A 214 -11.60 11.48 19.02
CA GLN A 214 -11.42 11.56 20.48
C GLN A 214 -10.57 12.78 20.92
N ILE A 215 -9.79 13.34 20.00
CA ILE A 215 -8.99 14.56 20.21
C ILE A 215 -9.56 15.78 19.47
N GLY A 216 -10.80 15.69 18.97
CA GLY A 216 -11.50 16.80 18.30
C GLY A 216 -11.18 16.96 16.81
N ILE A 217 -10.46 16.03 16.19
CA ILE A 217 -10.20 16.07 14.74
C ILE A 217 -11.37 15.43 13.99
N ASP A 218 -12.08 16.24 13.21
CA ASP A 218 -13.15 15.80 12.31
C ASP A 218 -12.56 15.37 10.97
N LEU A 219 -12.25 14.08 10.85
CA LEU A 219 -11.54 13.50 9.71
C LEU A 219 -12.50 13.10 8.60
N THR A 220 -12.29 13.62 7.39
CA THR A 220 -12.98 13.17 6.16
C THR A 220 -12.08 12.25 5.35
N ILE A 221 -12.59 11.08 4.98
CA ILE A 221 -11.89 10.09 4.15
C ILE A 221 -12.18 10.37 2.68
N GLU A 222 -11.15 10.60 1.87
CA GLU A 222 -11.25 10.80 0.42
C GLU A 222 -10.60 9.61 -0.29
N THR A 223 -11.40 8.82 -1.00
CA THR A 223 -10.89 7.74 -1.87
C THR A 223 -10.53 8.32 -3.23
N VAL A 224 -9.29 8.12 -3.65
CA VAL A 224 -8.73 8.63 -4.91
C VAL A 224 -8.29 7.44 -5.77
N GLU A 225 -8.53 7.50 -7.09
CA GLU A 225 -7.98 6.49 -8.02
C GLU A 225 -6.44 6.44 -7.90
N TRP A 226 -5.84 5.26 -8.02
CA TRP A 226 -4.43 5.05 -7.68
C TRP A 226 -3.43 5.93 -8.45
N GLY A 227 -3.60 6.08 -9.77
CA GLY A 227 -2.79 6.98 -10.57
C GLY A 227 -2.91 8.44 -10.09
N ALA A 228 -4.15 8.92 -9.93
CA ALA A 228 -4.41 10.26 -9.40
C ALA A 228 -3.90 10.45 -7.95
N PHE A 229 -3.94 9.41 -7.13
CA PHE A 229 -3.42 9.40 -5.76
C PHE A 229 -1.91 9.62 -5.76
N LEU A 230 -1.16 8.87 -6.58
CA LEU A 230 0.30 9.02 -6.68
C LEU A 230 0.68 10.39 -7.24
N ASP A 231 0.02 10.85 -8.30
CA ASP A 231 0.30 12.16 -8.90
C ASP A 231 -0.03 13.32 -7.95
N GLY A 232 -1.18 13.27 -7.29
CA GLY A 232 -1.60 14.28 -6.33
C GLY A 232 -0.75 14.27 -5.05
N THR A 233 -0.29 13.09 -4.60
CA THR A 233 0.65 13.02 -3.48
C THR A 233 2.01 13.61 -3.84
N ALA A 234 2.53 13.34 -5.03
CA ALA A 234 3.77 13.93 -5.54
C ALA A 234 3.69 15.46 -5.68
N ARG A 235 2.53 16.00 -6.09
CA ARG A 235 2.29 17.46 -6.17
C ARG A 235 2.03 18.12 -4.82
N GLY A 236 1.71 17.35 -3.78
CA GLY A 236 1.40 17.87 -2.44
C GLY A 236 -0.04 18.38 -2.30
N ASP A 237 -0.99 17.83 -3.05
CA ASP A 237 -2.41 18.22 -3.00
C ASP A 237 -3.14 17.70 -1.76
N HIS A 238 -2.63 16.63 -1.16
CA HIS A 238 -3.16 15.99 0.05
C HIS A 238 -2.89 16.79 1.33
N GLU A 239 -3.60 16.41 2.40
CA GLU A 239 -3.35 16.82 3.79
C GLU A 239 -2.64 15.68 4.53
N MET A 240 -3.39 14.62 4.84
CA MET A 240 -2.86 13.32 5.26
C MET A 240 -3.11 12.27 4.19
N TYR A 241 -2.36 11.17 4.25
CA TYR A 241 -2.55 10.04 3.35
C TYR A 241 -2.16 8.71 4.01
N LEU A 242 -2.84 7.62 3.65
CA LEU A 242 -2.35 6.27 3.95
C LEU A 242 -1.62 5.72 2.74
N LEU A 243 -0.39 5.26 2.97
CA LEU A 243 0.42 4.61 1.96
C LEU A 243 1.20 3.47 2.60
N GLY A 244 1.80 2.64 1.75
CA GLY A 244 2.76 1.66 2.17
C GLY A 244 4.01 1.68 1.31
N TRP A 245 5.09 1.13 1.85
CA TRP A 245 6.35 0.95 1.15
C TRP A 245 6.87 -0.45 1.43
N GLY A 246 7.25 -1.20 0.38
CA GLY A 246 7.64 -2.61 0.47
C GLY A 246 7.84 -3.22 -0.89
#